data_AF-A0A2G5ZGU7-F1
#
_entry.id   AF-A0A2G5ZGU7-F1
#
_cell.length_a   1.000
_cell.length_b   1.000
_cell.length_c   1.000
_cell.angle_alpha   90.00
_cell.angle_beta   90.00
_cell.angle_gamma   90.00
#
_symmetry.space_group_name_H-M   'P 1'
#
loop_
_entity.id
_entity.type
_entity.pdbx_description
1 polymer ?
#
loop_
_entity_poly.entity_id
_entity_poly.type
_entity_poly.pdbx_seq_one_letter_code
_entity_poly.pdbx_strand_id
1 'polypeptide(L)'
;MKKCPICNEMNTKQQEYCTNCKALLASRYSNKKRSLLKTLLSPIVLIVVVLVAITSYYLMENKYGRHAITEQFISALIEQDQDALHELIVPKDSRISIDGESIQALLTLVEKNPSIVQVIENNLQENTDDGMFSMRVAGKRFGLFSRYTINPAGYILKVKSIGEETVLSIHDTEMGYIKKSKEQAEFGPYMAGIYPIKMTTTVNDESVREEIQANVFGAKQSVHLTFDSIKELAVATNVETDNDLPVVQNDVPKEEPVETVIVKEVIKEVPAGDSNEHFIISYSGDVFLDESDLKGLSKDDLRLARNEIYARHGYVFQSKELQNYFGSQSWYEPNPSFDGKMTKWEKHNIELIKSLE
;
A
#
# COMPACT_ATOMS: atom_id res chain seq x y z
N MET A 1 25.62 40.71 78.79
CA MET A 1 25.54 42.03 78.13
C MET A 1 25.56 41.82 76.62
N LYS A 2 24.95 42.71 75.83
CA LYS A 2 24.98 42.78 74.36
C LYS A 2 25.82 43.98 73.95
N LYS A 3 26.77 43.81 73.03
CA LYS A 3 27.58 44.91 72.50
C LYS A 3 26.85 45.58 71.33
N CYS A 4 26.78 46.91 71.32
CA CYS A 4 26.19 47.63 70.20
C CYS A 4 27.08 47.52 68.95
N PRO A 5 26.55 47.12 67.78
CA PRO A 5 27.36 47.00 66.56
C PRO A 5 27.80 48.34 65.96
N ILE A 6 27.23 49.46 66.40
CA ILE A 6 27.53 50.80 65.86
C ILE A 6 28.53 51.55 66.74
N CYS A 7 28.26 51.64 68.05
CA CYS A 7 29.08 52.42 68.97
C CYS A 7 29.91 51.56 69.94
N ASN A 8 29.84 50.23 69.84
CA ASN A 8 30.58 49.28 70.69
C ASN A 8 30.28 49.33 72.21
N GLU A 9 29.28 50.10 72.64
CA GLU A 9 28.84 50.18 74.04
C GLU A 9 28.24 48.85 74.55
N MET A 10 28.46 48.53 75.82
CA MET A 10 27.97 47.29 76.44
C MET A 10 26.62 47.50 77.13
N ASN A 11 25.59 46.84 76.62
CA ASN A 11 24.20 46.99 77.07
C ASN A 11 23.72 45.72 77.80
N THR A 12 22.66 45.80 78.60
CA THR A 12 22.11 44.62 79.29
C THR A 12 21.41 43.67 78.30
N LYS A 13 21.25 42.39 78.65
CA LYS A 13 20.72 41.38 77.69
C LYS A 13 19.26 41.64 77.28
N GLN A 14 18.49 42.35 78.10
CA GLN A 14 17.06 42.62 77.92
C GLN A 14 16.77 43.94 77.20
N GLN A 15 17.75 44.80 76.97
CA GLN A 15 17.57 46.07 76.25
C GLN A 15 17.45 45.84 74.74
N GLU A 16 16.41 46.41 74.13
CA GLU A 16 16.14 46.37 72.68
C GLU A 16 16.87 47.46 71.90
N TYR A 17 17.21 48.59 72.54
CA TYR A 17 17.93 49.70 71.93
C TYR A 17 19.18 50.03 72.73
N CYS A 18 20.24 50.47 72.03
CA CYS A 18 21.48 50.89 72.67
C CYS A 18 21.28 52.19 73.47
N THR A 19 21.76 52.21 74.72
CA THR A 19 21.67 53.38 75.59
C THR A 19 22.40 54.62 75.06
N ASN A 20 23.48 54.43 74.29
CA ASN A 20 24.29 55.54 73.79
C ASN A 20 23.77 56.06 72.44
N CYS A 21 23.69 55.21 71.41
CA CYS A 21 23.34 55.63 70.05
C CYS A 21 21.89 55.34 69.63
N LYS A 22 21.05 54.81 70.51
CA LYS A 22 19.64 54.43 70.25
C LYS A 22 19.41 53.42 69.12
N ALA A 23 20.46 52.78 68.61
CA ALA A 23 20.33 51.76 67.58
C ALA A 23 19.70 50.46 68.11
N LEU A 24 18.87 49.81 67.30
CA LEU A 24 18.20 48.55 67.64
C LEU A 24 19.23 47.41 67.81
N LEU A 25 19.26 46.80 68.98
CA LEU A 25 20.09 45.64 69.33
C LEU A 25 19.37 44.34 68.91
N ALA A 26 19.13 44.18 67.61
CA ALA A 26 18.45 43.01 67.05
C ALA A 26 19.19 41.72 67.43
N SER A 27 18.50 40.82 68.14
CA SER A 27 19.02 39.49 68.46
C SER A 27 19.12 38.66 67.18
N ARG A 28 20.33 38.29 66.75
CA ARG A 28 20.52 37.22 65.77
C ARG A 28 20.03 35.91 66.39
N TYR A 29 18.77 35.56 66.15
CA TYR A 29 18.24 34.26 66.52
C TYR A 29 18.57 33.25 65.41
N SER A 30 19.38 32.25 65.79
CA SER A 30 19.50 30.91 65.22
C SER A 30 19.67 30.75 63.70
N ASN A 31 20.89 30.34 63.33
CA ASN A 31 21.15 29.58 62.11
C ASN A 31 20.29 28.30 62.10
N LYS A 32 19.10 28.37 61.51
CA LYS A 32 18.46 27.16 60.99
C LYS A 32 19.22 26.80 59.72
N LYS A 33 20.18 25.86 59.83
CA LYS A 33 20.69 25.09 58.68
C LYS A 33 19.46 24.59 57.93
N ARG A 34 19.07 25.26 56.84
CA ARG A 34 18.16 24.67 55.86
C ARG A 34 18.95 23.54 55.23
N SER A 35 18.63 22.31 55.61
CA SER A 35 19.06 21.14 54.86
C SER A 35 18.59 21.34 53.42
N LEU A 36 19.55 21.40 52.51
CA LEU A 36 19.36 21.12 51.10
C LEU A 36 18.89 19.66 50.98
N LEU A 37 17.59 19.40 51.11
CA LEU A 37 16.94 18.20 50.56
C LEU A 37 15.41 18.28 50.72
N LYS A 38 14.71 18.04 49.60
CA LYS A 38 13.33 17.54 49.48
C LYS A 38 12.19 18.55 49.67
N THR A 39 11.96 19.41 48.68
CA THR A 39 10.58 19.55 48.18
C THR A 39 10.22 18.22 47.51
N LEU A 40 9.77 17.25 48.31
CA LEU A 40 8.99 16.14 47.75
C LEU A 40 7.82 16.82 47.04
N LEU A 41 7.74 16.67 45.71
CA LEU A 41 6.49 16.87 45.00
C LEU A 41 5.39 16.24 45.86
N SER A 42 4.37 17.03 46.25
CA SER A 42 3.25 16.51 47.04
C SER A 42 2.77 15.21 46.37
N PRO A 43 2.45 14.14 47.12
CA PRO A 43 2.00 12.87 46.54
C PRO A 43 0.84 13.10 45.57
N ILE A 44 0.02 14.13 45.80
CA ILE A 44 -1.05 14.57 44.90
C ILE A 44 -0.51 15.04 43.54
N VAL A 45 0.55 15.85 43.52
CA VAL A 45 1.16 16.33 42.26
C VAL A 45 1.81 15.17 41.50
N LEU A 46 2.46 14.25 42.22
CA LEU A 46 3.01 13.03 41.62
C LEU A 46 1.88 12.18 41.01
N ILE A 47 0.77 11.98 41.72
CA ILE A 47 -0.41 11.25 41.23
C ILE A 47 -1.00 11.92 40.00
N VAL A 48 -1.16 13.25 40.00
CA VAL A 48 -1.68 13.99 38.84
C VAL A 48 -0.75 13.85 37.64
N VAL A 49 0.56 13.97 37.82
CA VAL A 49 1.54 13.77 36.74
C VAL A 49 1.48 12.34 36.20
N VAL A 50 1.33 11.34 37.08
CA VAL A 50 1.17 9.94 36.67
C VAL A 50 -0.14 9.74 35.90
N LEU A 51 -1.26 10.32 36.34
CA LEU A 51 -2.54 10.25 35.63
C LEU A 51 -2.49 10.93 34.27
N VAL A 52 -1.84 12.10 34.17
CA VAL A 52 -1.61 12.80 32.89
C VAL A 52 -0.71 11.95 31.99
N ALA A 53 0.34 11.34 32.53
CA ALA A 53 1.21 10.45 31.78
C ALA A 53 0.44 9.22 31.26
N ILE A 54 -0.38 8.58 32.09
CA ILE A 54 -1.21 7.42 31.72
C ILE A 54 -2.25 7.81 30.64
N THR A 55 -2.98 8.90 30.84
CA THR A 55 -3.96 9.38 29.86
C THR A 55 -3.30 9.78 28.53
N SER A 56 -2.16 10.48 28.59
CA SER A 56 -1.38 10.80 27.39
C SER A 56 -0.84 9.56 26.68
N TYR A 57 -0.44 8.52 27.43
CA TYR A 57 0.00 7.24 26.89
C TYR A 57 -1.13 6.56 26.10
N TYR A 58 -2.32 6.43 26.68
CA TYR A 58 -3.47 5.82 26.00
C TYR A 58 -3.93 6.62 24.77
N LEU A 59 -3.90 7.95 24.84
CA LEU A 59 -4.20 8.81 23.68
C LEU A 59 -3.16 8.63 22.56
N MET A 60 -1.89 8.49 22.91
CA MET A 60 -0.79 8.28 21.97
C MET A 60 -0.92 6.91 21.27
N GLU A 61 -1.25 5.86 22.02
CA GLU A 61 -1.47 4.51 21.49
C GLU A 61 -2.67 4.46 20.54
N ASN A 62 -3.77 5.15 20.87
CA ASN A 62 -4.95 5.20 20.00
C ASN A 62 -4.73 6.00 18.71
N LYS A 63 -3.81 6.97 18.69
CA LYS A 63 -3.55 7.80 17.50
C LYS A 63 -2.39 7.30 16.64
N TYR A 64 -1.40 6.67 17.26
CA TYR A 64 -0.15 6.29 16.59
C TYR A 64 0.13 4.78 16.66
N GLY A 65 -0.79 4.00 17.21
CA GLY A 65 -0.73 2.55 17.18
C GLY A 65 -0.91 2.01 15.77
N ARG A 66 -0.60 0.72 15.61
CA ARG A 66 -0.67 0.01 14.33
C ARG A 66 -2.01 0.22 13.62
N HIS A 67 -3.11 -0.09 14.29
CA HIS A 67 -4.46 0.01 13.73
C HIS A 67 -4.78 1.45 13.30
N ALA A 68 -4.43 2.44 14.12
CA ALA A 68 -4.65 3.85 13.82
C ALA A 68 -3.87 4.34 12.58
N ILE A 69 -2.66 3.81 12.36
CA ILE A 69 -1.87 4.11 11.15
C ILE A 69 -2.47 3.43 9.92
N THR A 70 -2.96 2.18 10.04
CA THR A 70 -3.70 1.52 8.97
C THR A 70 -4.94 2.34 8.58
N GLU A 71 -5.78 2.72 9.54
CA GLU A 71 -6.97 3.55 9.30
C GLU A 71 -6.63 4.89 8.63
N GLN A 72 -5.59 5.58 9.11
CA GLN A 72 -5.13 6.84 8.51
C GLN A 72 -4.65 6.64 7.07
N PHE A 73 -3.94 5.56 6.80
CA PHE A 73 -3.46 5.24 5.46
C PHE A 73 -4.61 4.91 4.51
N ILE A 74 -5.53 4.04 4.92
CA ILE A 74 -6.72 3.69 4.13
C ILE A 74 -7.60 4.92 3.89
N SER A 75 -7.84 5.74 4.92
CA SER A 75 -8.58 7.00 4.78
C SER A 75 -7.88 7.94 3.79
N ALA A 76 -6.57 8.07 3.87
CA ALA A 76 -5.81 8.92 2.93
C ALA A 76 -5.86 8.41 1.48
N LEU A 77 -5.90 7.08 1.26
CA LEU A 77 -6.12 6.51 -0.08
C LEU A 77 -7.52 6.84 -0.62
N ILE A 78 -8.56 6.71 0.22
CA ILE A 78 -9.95 6.96 -0.16
C ILE A 78 -10.21 8.46 -0.39
N GLU A 79 -9.69 9.31 0.49
CA GLU A 79 -9.84 10.77 0.43
C GLU A 79 -8.85 11.42 -0.56
N GLN A 80 -7.95 10.64 -1.15
CA GLN A 80 -6.88 11.09 -2.04
C GLN A 80 -5.95 12.15 -1.40
N ASP A 81 -5.71 12.03 -0.09
CA ASP A 81 -4.85 12.94 0.67
C ASP A 81 -3.37 12.63 0.41
N GLN A 82 -2.79 13.30 -0.59
CA GLN A 82 -1.39 13.11 -0.99
C GLN A 82 -0.40 13.45 0.12
N ASP A 83 -0.68 14.48 0.92
CA ASP A 83 0.22 14.92 1.99
C ASP A 83 0.28 13.87 3.10
N ALA A 84 -0.88 13.34 3.49
CA ALA A 84 -0.95 12.24 4.45
C ALA A 84 -0.26 10.97 3.91
N LEU A 85 -0.47 10.61 2.65
CA LEU A 85 0.20 9.46 2.04
C LEU A 85 1.72 9.63 2.02
N HIS A 86 2.22 10.82 1.68
CA HIS A 86 3.64 11.12 1.70
C HIS A 86 4.24 11.01 3.12
N GLU A 87 3.52 11.41 4.18
CA GLU A 87 4.00 11.27 5.56
C GLU A 87 3.96 9.80 6.06
N LEU A 88 2.91 9.06 5.68
CA LEU A 88 2.64 7.71 6.18
C LEU A 88 3.50 6.65 5.49
N ILE A 89 3.78 6.81 4.19
CA ILE A 89 4.58 5.88 3.40
C ILE A 89 6.06 6.21 3.59
N VAL A 90 6.78 5.31 4.25
CA VAL A 90 8.21 5.43 4.46
C VAL A 90 8.89 4.13 4.01
N PRO A 91 9.58 4.12 2.87
CA PRO A 91 10.17 2.90 2.34
C PRO A 91 11.36 2.44 3.18
N LYS A 92 11.50 1.11 3.27
CA LYS A 92 12.68 0.45 3.84
C LYS A 92 13.85 0.52 2.86
N ASP A 93 13.58 0.40 1.57
CA ASP A 93 14.55 0.60 0.50
C ASP A 93 14.52 2.07 0.06
N SER A 94 15.59 2.81 0.34
CA SER A 94 15.70 4.23 0.00
C SER A 94 15.76 4.52 -1.50
N ARG A 95 15.85 3.50 -2.36
CA ARG A 95 15.78 3.66 -3.81
C ARG A 95 14.35 3.85 -4.33
N ILE A 96 13.35 3.48 -3.53
CA ILE A 96 11.94 3.71 -3.87
C ILE A 96 11.62 5.18 -3.59
N SER A 97 11.28 5.94 -4.63
CA SER A 97 10.86 7.33 -4.51
C SER A 97 9.42 7.42 -4.01
N ILE A 98 9.18 8.31 -3.04
CA ILE A 98 7.83 8.69 -2.58
C ILE A 98 7.64 10.16 -2.96
N ASP A 99 7.44 10.40 -4.24
CA ASP A 99 7.19 11.72 -4.81
C ASP A 99 5.74 11.85 -5.30
N GLY A 100 5.37 13.04 -5.78
CA GLY A 100 4.03 13.30 -6.30
C GLY A 100 3.64 12.39 -7.46
N GLU A 101 4.59 12.01 -8.33
CA GLU A 101 4.32 11.10 -9.45
C GLU A 101 3.99 9.69 -8.94
N SER A 102 4.74 9.18 -7.99
CA SER A 102 4.55 7.86 -7.39
C SER A 102 3.25 7.79 -6.59
N ILE A 103 2.93 8.83 -5.82
CA ILE A 103 1.67 8.93 -5.06
C ILE A 103 0.48 9.04 -6.03
N GLN A 104 0.58 9.86 -7.07
CA GLN A 104 -0.48 9.96 -8.08
C GLN A 104 -0.70 8.64 -8.81
N ALA A 105 0.36 7.88 -9.10
CA ALA A 105 0.23 6.55 -9.70
C ALA A 105 -0.50 5.56 -8.77
N LEU A 106 -0.23 5.61 -7.47
CA LEU A 106 -0.96 4.82 -6.46
C LEU A 106 -2.43 5.24 -6.36
N LEU A 107 -2.71 6.54 -6.33
CA LEU A 107 -4.09 7.04 -6.31
C LEU A 107 -4.84 6.63 -7.58
N THR A 108 -4.19 6.68 -8.74
CA THR A 108 -4.74 6.19 -10.01
C THR A 108 -5.07 4.69 -9.95
N LEU A 109 -4.22 3.89 -9.30
CA LEU A 109 -4.47 2.47 -9.06
C LEU A 109 -5.72 2.25 -8.22
N VAL A 110 -5.87 2.99 -7.11
CA VAL A 110 -7.01 2.91 -6.21
C VAL A 110 -8.30 3.37 -6.90
N GLU A 111 -8.26 4.47 -7.64
CA GLU A 111 -9.42 5.00 -8.37
C GLU A 111 -9.94 4.01 -9.41
N LYS A 112 -9.04 3.36 -10.17
CA LYS A 112 -9.41 2.39 -11.19
C LYS A 112 -9.78 1.02 -10.62
N ASN A 113 -9.32 0.69 -9.41
CA ASN A 113 -9.53 -0.61 -8.79
C ASN A 113 -9.96 -0.43 -7.32
N PRO A 114 -11.19 0.01 -7.03
CA PRO A 114 -11.62 0.31 -5.65
C PRO A 114 -11.45 -0.87 -4.67
N SER A 115 -11.60 -2.10 -5.15
CA SER A 115 -11.41 -3.33 -4.36
C SER A 115 -9.96 -3.52 -3.87
N ILE A 116 -8.98 -2.84 -4.48
CA ILE A 116 -7.58 -2.90 -4.06
C ILE A 116 -7.40 -2.36 -2.65
N VAL A 117 -8.25 -1.43 -2.22
CA VAL A 117 -8.18 -0.83 -0.87
C VAL A 117 -8.40 -1.90 0.20
N GLN A 118 -9.37 -2.80 -0.01
CA GLN A 118 -9.63 -3.91 0.92
C GLN A 118 -8.45 -4.89 0.97
N VAL A 119 -7.82 -5.17 -0.18
CA VAL A 119 -6.63 -6.03 -0.26
C VAL A 119 -5.48 -5.42 0.54
N ILE A 120 -5.25 -4.11 0.38
CA ILE A 120 -4.24 -3.36 1.13
C ILE A 120 -4.55 -3.39 2.63
N GLU A 121 -5.80 -3.14 3.02
CA GLU A 121 -6.23 -3.15 4.41
C GLU A 121 -5.98 -4.51 5.07
N ASN A 122 -6.50 -5.58 4.47
CA ASN A 122 -6.37 -6.94 4.98
C ASN A 122 -4.90 -7.31 5.16
N ASN A 123 -4.08 -7.01 4.16
CA ASN A 123 -2.65 -7.29 4.20
C ASN A 123 -1.92 -6.53 5.33
N LEU A 124 -2.25 -5.25 5.53
CA LEU A 124 -1.71 -4.46 6.65
C LEU A 124 -2.19 -4.98 8.02
N GLN A 125 -3.36 -5.59 8.09
CA GLN A 125 -3.89 -6.21 9.32
C GLN A 125 -3.21 -7.56 9.63
N GLU A 126 -2.90 -8.37 8.62
CA GLU A 126 -2.32 -9.72 8.78
C GLU A 126 -0.88 -9.74 9.31
N ASN A 127 -0.18 -8.60 9.28
CA ASN A 127 1.21 -8.48 9.77
C ASN A 127 2.24 -9.25 8.95
N THR A 128 1.97 -9.52 7.68
CA THR A 128 2.94 -10.12 6.76
C THR A 128 3.77 -9.04 6.07
N ASP A 129 4.93 -9.43 5.56
CA ASP A 129 5.74 -8.59 4.64
C ASP A 129 5.37 -8.86 3.17
N ASP A 130 4.37 -9.69 2.94
CA ASP A 130 3.84 -10.03 1.62
C ASP A 130 2.90 -8.92 1.16
N GLY A 131 2.73 -8.72 -0.15
CA GLY A 131 1.80 -7.73 -0.70
C GLY A 131 2.43 -6.38 -1.06
N MET A 132 1.58 -5.42 -1.45
CA MET A 132 2.03 -4.11 -1.96
C MET A 132 2.52 -3.17 -0.86
N PHE A 133 2.01 -3.33 0.36
CA PHE A 133 2.33 -2.46 1.49
C PHE A 133 2.39 -3.27 2.77
N SER A 134 3.51 -3.20 3.49
CA SER A 134 3.67 -3.84 4.79
C SER A 134 3.80 -2.81 5.92
N MET A 135 3.41 -3.19 7.13
CA MET A 135 3.58 -2.35 8.31
C MET A 135 4.97 -2.53 8.90
N ARG A 136 5.67 -1.44 9.22
CA ARG A 136 6.95 -1.51 9.93
C ARG A 136 7.07 -0.51 11.07
N VAL A 137 7.95 -0.82 12.02
CA VAL A 137 8.35 0.09 13.10
C VAL A 137 9.59 0.87 12.67
N ALA A 138 9.42 2.16 12.38
CA ALA A 138 10.48 3.10 12.01
C ALA A 138 10.97 3.90 13.23
N GLY A 139 11.63 3.20 14.16
CA GLY A 139 12.21 3.80 15.36
C GLY A 139 11.19 4.08 16.46
N LYS A 140 11.52 5.04 17.33
CA LYS A 140 10.69 5.38 18.49
C LYS A 140 10.31 6.86 18.52
N ARG A 141 9.03 7.14 18.70
CA ARG A 141 8.53 8.47 19.02
C ARG A 141 8.75 8.76 20.50
N PHE A 142 9.31 9.94 20.79
CA PHE A 142 9.65 10.38 22.16
C PHE A 142 10.52 9.39 22.96
N GLY A 143 11.24 8.49 22.28
CA GLY A 143 12.07 7.44 22.89
C GLY A 143 11.30 6.26 23.51
N LEU A 144 9.97 6.30 23.57
CA LEU A 144 9.15 5.34 24.31
C LEU A 144 8.15 4.58 23.42
N PHE A 145 7.62 5.22 22.38
CA PHE A 145 6.53 4.67 21.58
C PHE A 145 7.04 4.18 20.24
N SER A 146 6.62 2.99 19.80
CA SER A 146 6.91 2.53 18.44
C SER A 146 6.32 3.50 17.42
N ARG A 147 7.13 3.96 16.46
CA ARG A 147 6.62 4.75 15.32
C ARG A 147 6.30 3.79 14.19
N TYR A 148 5.02 3.53 13.97
CA TYR A 148 4.56 2.71 12.85
C TYR A 148 4.53 3.53 11.56
N THR A 149 4.93 2.92 10.45
CA THR A 149 4.95 3.51 9.11
C THR A 149 4.59 2.45 8.08
N ILE A 150 4.06 2.88 6.94
CA ILE A 150 3.73 2.01 5.81
C ILE A 150 4.98 1.84 4.93
N ASN A 151 5.34 0.61 4.61
CA ASN A 151 6.45 0.26 3.73
C ASN A 151 5.90 -0.25 2.39
N PRO A 152 6.15 0.42 1.26
CA PRO A 152 5.77 -0.10 -0.04
C PRO A 152 6.70 -1.22 -0.51
N ALA A 153 6.15 -2.16 -1.26
CA ALA A 153 6.92 -3.09 -2.09
C ALA A 153 7.53 -2.35 -3.29
N GLY A 154 8.71 -2.79 -3.72
CA GLY A 154 9.41 -2.24 -4.86
C GLY A 154 9.23 -3.11 -6.10
N TYR A 155 8.85 -2.50 -7.23
CA TYR A 155 8.63 -3.16 -8.51
C TYR A 155 9.67 -2.73 -9.54
N ILE A 156 10.24 -3.69 -10.25
CA ILE A 156 11.21 -3.48 -11.33
C ILE A 156 10.49 -3.59 -12.67
N LEU A 157 10.64 -2.56 -13.50
CA LEU A 157 10.09 -2.51 -14.85
C LEU A 157 11.13 -3.01 -15.85
N LYS A 158 10.77 -4.03 -16.62
CA LYS A 158 11.59 -4.62 -17.68
C LYS A 158 11.07 -4.16 -19.02
N VAL A 159 11.93 -3.48 -19.78
CA VAL A 159 11.56 -2.97 -21.10
C VAL A 159 12.53 -3.50 -22.13
N LYS A 160 11.99 -4.10 -23.19
CA LYS A 160 12.76 -4.51 -24.37
C LYS A 160 12.59 -3.46 -25.45
N SER A 161 13.70 -2.88 -25.89
CA SER A 161 13.73 -1.90 -26.96
C SER A 161 13.32 -2.53 -28.30
N ILE A 162 12.48 -1.82 -29.06
CA ILE A 162 12.05 -2.24 -30.40
C ILE A 162 12.88 -1.53 -31.48
N GLY A 163 13.28 -0.27 -31.24
CA GLY A 163 14.15 0.51 -32.12
C GLY A 163 15.50 0.86 -31.49
N GLU A 164 16.24 1.75 -32.13
CA GLU A 164 17.48 2.33 -31.61
C GLU A 164 17.17 3.59 -30.80
N GLU A 165 18.09 3.97 -29.91
CA GLU A 165 18.02 5.20 -29.11
C GLU A 165 16.69 5.38 -28.35
N THR A 166 16.24 4.32 -27.69
CA THR A 166 14.98 4.32 -26.96
C THR A 166 15.10 5.10 -25.66
N VAL A 167 14.21 6.06 -25.44
CA VAL A 167 14.07 6.84 -24.20
C VAL A 167 12.72 6.53 -23.56
N LEU A 168 12.75 6.25 -22.26
CA LEU A 168 11.57 6.04 -21.42
C LEU A 168 11.39 7.20 -20.46
N SER A 169 10.15 7.65 -20.30
CA SER A 169 9.81 8.75 -19.39
C SER A 169 8.45 8.53 -18.73
N ILE A 170 8.31 9.03 -17.51
CA ILE A 170 7.02 9.20 -16.82
C ILE A 170 6.74 10.70 -16.87
N HIS A 171 5.62 11.10 -17.46
CA HIS A 171 5.32 12.50 -17.76
C HIS A 171 6.44 13.21 -18.56
N ASP A 172 7.28 14.00 -17.88
CA ASP A 172 8.42 14.75 -18.42
C ASP A 172 9.76 14.33 -17.77
N THR A 173 9.72 13.36 -16.84
CA THR A 173 10.88 12.84 -16.12
C THR A 173 11.45 11.63 -16.86
N GLU A 174 12.71 11.72 -17.30
CA GLU A 174 13.39 10.61 -17.96
C GLU A 174 13.70 9.48 -16.97
N MET A 175 13.21 8.27 -17.26
CA MET A 175 13.51 7.04 -16.50
C MET A 175 14.86 6.46 -16.92
N GLY A 176 15.17 6.56 -18.21
CA GLY A 176 16.47 6.22 -18.77
C GLY A 176 16.40 5.85 -20.26
N TYR A 177 17.50 5.29 -20.73
CA TYR A 177 17.81 5.13 -22.15
C TYR A 177 18.30 3.72 -22.48
N ILE A 178 17.88 3.19 -23.62
CA ILE A 178 18.33 1.90 -24.19
C ILE A 178 18.91 2.17 -25.56
N LYS A 179 20.17 1.76 -25.77
CA LYS A 179 20.92 2.13 -26.97
C LYS A 179 20.46 1.38 -28.20
N LYS A 180 20.34 0.04 -28.10
CA LYS A 180 20.15 -0.84 -29.26
C LYS A 180 18.75 -1.45 -29.30
N SER A 181 18.29 -1.76 -30.51
CA SER A 181 17.12 -2.60 -30.72
C SER A 181 17.32 -3.99 -30.13
N LYS A 182 16.23 -4.61 -29.65
CA LYS A 182 16.16 -5.92 -28.98
C LYS A 182 16.88 -5.98 -27.62
N GLU A 183 17.60 -4.93 -27.21
CA GLU A 183 18.21 -4.84 -25.88
C GLU A 183 17.13 -4.66 -24.80
N GLN A 184 17.38 -5.21 -23.62
CA GLN A 184 16.47 -5.13 -22.49
C GLN A 184 17.12 -4.38 -21.33
N ALA A 185 16.37 -3.48 -20.70
CA ALA A 185 16.80 -2.74 -19.52
C ALA A 185 15.79 -2.89 -18.37
N GLU A 186 16.27 -2.63 -17.16
CA GLU A 186 15.51 -2.66 -15.92
C GLU A 186 15.47 -1.28 -15.28
N PHE A 187 14.29 -0.84 -14.85
CA PHE A 187 14.07 0.45 -14.20
C PHE A 187 13.36 0.25 -12.86
N GLY A 188 13.75 1.02 -11.84
CA GLY A 188 13.13 1.01 -10.52
C GLY A 188 14.13 0.80 -9.37
N PRO A 189 13.65 0.44 -8.16
CA PRO A 189 12.29 0.00 -7.84
C PRO A 189 11.26 1.12 -7.74
N TYR A 190 10.06 0.87 -8.28
CA TYR A 190 8.89 1.75 -8.20
C TYR A 190 7.88 1.26 -7.16
N MET A 191 7.10 2.17 -6.59
CA MET A 191 5.97 1.84 -5.73
C MET A 191 4.80 1.31 -6.57
N ALA A 192 3.91 0.53 -5.94
CA ALA A 192 2.69 0.07 -6.59
C ALA A 192 1.85 1.23 -7.15
N GLY A 193 1.43 1.14 -8.40
CA GLY A 193 0.66 2.21 -9.05
C GLY A 193 0.39 1.96 -10.53
N ILE A 194 -0.40 2.84 -11.15
CA ILE A 194 -0.59 2.89 -12.59
C ILE A 194 0.15 4.11 -13.15
N TYR A 195 1.19 3.88 -13.96
CA TYR A 195 2.09 4.92 -14.44
C TYR A 195 1.89 5.20 -15.94
N PRO A 196 1.74 6.46 -16.37
CA PRO A 196 1.73 6.83 -17.78
C PRO A 196 3.16 6.85 -18.33
N ILE A 197 3.61 5.73 -18.87
CA ILE A 197 4.97 5.57 -19.39
C ILE A 197 4.99 5.87 -20.88
N LYS A 198 5.83 6.83 -21.26
CA LYS A 198 6.06 7.24 -22.64
C LYS A 198 7.39 6.65 -23.13
N MET A 199 7.33 5.92 -24.23
CA MET A 199 8.49 5.44 -24.95
C MET A 199 8.66 6.24 -26.24
N THR A 200 9.87 6.76 -26.47
CA THR A 200 10.27 7.35 -27.76
C THR A 200 11.44 6.53 -28.28
N THR A 201 11.40 6.10 -29.54
CA THR A 201 12.45 5.26 -30.15
C THR A 201 12.58 5.57 -31.63
N THR A 202 13.74 5.25 -32.22
CA THR A 202 14.00 5.42 -33.65
C THR A 202 13.85 4.07 -34.36
N VAL A 203 12.90 3.97 -35.26
CA VAL A 203 12.66 2.78 -36.11
C VAL A 203 12.78 3.22 -37.56
N ASN A 204 13.71 2.61 -38.31
CA ASN A 204 13.96 2.93 -39.73
C ASN A 204 14.20 4.44 -39.99
N ASP A 205 15.06 5.07 -39.17
CA ASP A 205 15.37 6.51 -39.20
C ASP A 205 14.19 7.45 -38.90
N GLU A 206 13.02 6.92 -38.52
CA GLU A 206 11.87 7.69 -38.05
C GLU A 206 11.71 7.60 -36.54
N SER A 207 11.46 8.74 -35.89
CA SER A 207 11.19 8.78 -34.46
C SER A 207 9.71 8.47 -34.21
N VAL A 208 9.44 7.40 -33.47
CA VAL A 208 8.11 6.95 -33.06
C VAL A 208 7.95 7.06 -31.56
N ARG A 209 6.72 7.38 -31.13
CA ARG A 209 6.36 7.56 -29.72
C ARG A 209 5.07 6.83 -29.39
N GLU A 210 5.02 6.19 -28.24
CA GLU A 210 3.83 5.55 -27.68
C GLU A 210 3.77 5.82 -26.18
N GLU A 211 2.55 6.00 -25.67
CA GLU A 211 2.28 6.17 -24.24
C GLU A 211 1.32 5.08 -23.78
N ILE A 212 1.69 4.38 -22.71
CA ILE A 212 0.88 3.31 -22.12
C ILE A 212 0.58 3.61 -20.65
N GLN A 213 -0.53 3.07 -20.16
CA GLN A 213 -0.85 3.04 -18.74
C GLN A 213 -0.31 1.74 -18.15
N ALA A 214 0.88 1.79 -17.56
CA ALA A 214 1.57 0.63 -17.02
C ALA A 214 1.02 0.25 -15.64
N ASN A 215 0.43 -0.94 -15.54
CA ASN A 215 -0.03 -1.52 -14.27
C ASN A 215 1.17 -2.09 -13.50
N VAL A 216 1.67 -1.35 -12.51
CA VAL A 216 2.84 -1.70 -11.71
C VAL A 216 2.39 -2.14 -10.33
N PHE A 217 1.84 -3.35 -10.22
CA PHE A 217 1.41 -3.95 -8.95
C PHE A 217 1.22 -5.47 -9.12
N GLY A 218 0.97 -6.18 -8.02
CA GLY A 218 0.76 -7.63 -8.00
C GLY A 218 1.87 -8.40 -7.26
N ALA A 219 1.79 -9.73 -7.26
CA ALA A 219 2.73 -10.58 -6.52
C ALA A 219 4.16 -10.54 -7.09
N LYS A 220 4.29 -10.44 -8.42
CA LYS A 220 5.58 -10.29 -9.09
C LYS A 220 6.08 -8.85 -9.00
N GLN A 221 7.20 -8.67 -8.32
CA GLN A 221 7.95 -7.42 -8.29
C GLN A 221 8.73 -7.13 -9.60
N SER A 222 8.39 -7.79 -10.70
CA SER A 222 9.02 -7.64 -12.01
C SER A 222 7.95 -7.56 -13.09
N VAL A 223 7.76 -6.38 -13.68
CA VAL A 223 6.71 -6.11 -14.67
C VAL A 223 7.35 -5.92 -16.04
N HIS A 224 6.91 -6.69 -17.05
CA HIS A 224 7.39 -6.51 -18.42
C HIS A 224 6.46 -5.54 -19.15
N LEU A 225 7.03 -4.49 -19.73
CA LEU A 225 6.28 -3.50 -20.50
C LEU A 225 6.31 -3.83 -22.00
N THR A 226 5.16 -3.73 -22.64
CA THR A 226 4.98 -3.95 -24.07
C THR A 226 4.33 -2.73 -24.72
N PHE A 227 4.88 -2.33 -25.87
CA PHE A 227 4.45 -1.18 -26.65
C PHE A 227 3.92 -1.70 -27.99
N ASP A 228 2.64 -2.08 -28.00
CA ASP A 228 2.01 -2.83 -29.08
C ASP A 228 1.97 -2.01 -30.38
N SER A 229 1.71 -0.70 -30.31
CA SER A 229 1.62 0.16 -31.50
C SER A 229 2.98 0.29 -32.20
N ILE A 230 4.05 0.50 -31.43
CA ILE A 230 5.41 0.54 -31.97
C ILE A 230 5.85 -0.83 -32.48
N LYS A 231 5.43 -1.91 -31.83
CA LYS A 231 5.70 -3.28 -32.29
C LYS A 231 5.04 -3.53 -33.65
N GLU A 232 3.77 -3.14 -33.81
CA GLU A 232 3.06 -3.27 -35.09
C GLU A 232 3.70 -2.42 -36.19
N LEU A 233 4.12 -1.20 -35.89
CA LEU A 233 4.83 -0.33 -36.84
C LEU A 233 6.17 -0.96 -37.29
N ALA A 234 6.96 -1.47 -36.35
CA ALA A 234 8.22 -2.13 -36.66
C ALA A 234 8.03 -3.37 -37.55
N VAL A 235 6.97 -4.16 -37.30
CA VAL A 235 6.61 -5.35 -38.08
C VAL A 235 6.07 -5.00 -39.47
N ALA A 236 5.27 -3.94 -39.59
CA ALA A 236 4.73 -3.48 -40.87
C ALA A 236 5.82 -2.97 -41.82
N THR A 237 6.92 -2.47 -41.27
CA THR A 237 8.05 -1.93 -42.05
C THR A 237 9.17 -2.95 -42.31
N ASN A 238 9.25 -4.03 -41.52
CA ASN A 238 10.24 -5.09 -41.69
C ASN A 238 9.55 -6.42 -42.01
N VAL A 239 9.44 -6.77 -43.30
CA VAL A 239 9.23 -8.17 -43.71
C VAL A 239 10.55 -8.92 -43.48
N GLU A 240 10.88 -9.18 -42.23
CA GLU A 240 11.79 -10.26 -41.85
C GLU A 240 11.18 -11.01 -40.68
N THR A 241 10.49 -12.09 -41.05
CA THR A 241 10.14 -13.19 -40.15
C THR A 241 11.42 -13.80 -39.59
N ASP A 242 11.72 -13.51 -38.33
CA ASP A 242 12.64 -14.34 -37.54
C ASP A 242 11.80 -15.41 -36.85
N ASN A 243 11.55 -16.49 -37.60
CA ASN A 243 11.14 -17.77 -37.05
C ASN A 243 12.34 -18.32 -36.29
N ASP A 244 12.36 -18.16 -34.96
CA ASP A 244 12.92 -19.17 -34.06
C ASP A 244 12.50 -18.88 -32.62
N LEU A 245 11.39 -19.52 -32.22
CA LEU A 245 11.11 -20.24 -30.96
C LEU A 245 9.59 -20.53 -30.91
N PRO A 246 9.18 -21.68 -30.36
CA PRO A 246 8.32 -22.63 -31.05
C PRO A 246 6.89 -22.16 -31.26
N VAL A 247 6.46 -22.24 -32.52
CA VAL A 247 5.06 -22.36 -32.91
C VAL A 247 4.52 -23.65 -32.30
N VAL A 248 3.70 -23.52 -31.24
CA VAL A 248 2.73 -24.55 -30.89
C VAL A 248 1.42 -24.15 -31.57
N GLN A 249 1.23 -24.66 -32.78
CA GLN A 249 -0.10 -24.87 -33.33
C GLN A 249 -0.83 -25.86 -32.43
N ASN A 250 -2.09 -25.58 -32.12
CA ASN A 250 -3.10 -26.61 -31.95
C ASN A 250 -4.42 -26.06 -32.48
N ASP A 251 -4.64 -26.37 -33.75
CA ASP A 251 -5.85 -26.95 -34.30
C ASP A 251 -7.14 -26.70 -33.53
N VAL A 252 -8.03 -25.98 -34.22
CA VAL A 252 -9.48 -26.03 -34.06
C VAL A 252 -9.94 -27.48 -34.20
N PRO A 253 -10.54 -28.10 -33.17
CA PRO A 253 -11.42 -29.23 -33.38
C PRO A 253 -12.79 -28.68 -33.79
N LYS A 254 -13.25 -29.09 -34.97
CA LYS A 254 -14.67 -29.04 -35.35
C LYS A 254 -15.47 -29.89 -34.36
N GLU A 255 -16.48 -29.31 -33.72
CA GLU A 255 -17.58 -30.09 -33.14
C GLU A 255 -18.89 -29.67 -33.82
N GLU A 256 -19.46 -30.65 -34.54
CA GLU A 256 -20.84 -30.67 -35.00
C GLU A 256 -21.80 -30.86 -33.80
N PRO A 257 -23.10 -30.52 -33.96
CA PRO A 257 -24.00 -30.26 -32.84
C PRO A 257 -24.46 -31.56 -32.20
N VAL A 258 -24.39 -31.65 -30.87
CA VAL A 258 -24.96 -32.77 -30.10
C VAL A 258 -26.05 -32.28 -29.16
N GLU A 259 -27.15 -33.02 -29.19
CA GLU A 259 -28.48 -32.74 -28.66
C GLU A 259 -28.55 -32.44 -27.16
N THR A 260 -29.44 -31.51 -26.83
CA THR A 260 -29.94 -31.24 -25.48
C THR A 260 -30.63 -32.48 -24.87
N VAL A 261 -30.11 -32.95 -23.74
CA VAL A 261 -30.85 -33.86 -22.83
C VAL A 261 -31.28 -33.09 -21.59
N ILE A 262 -32.59 -32.98 -21.42
CA ILE A 262 -33.25 -32.43 -20.24
C ILE A 262 -33.09 -33.40 -19.08
N VAL A 263 -32.49 -32.96 -17.97
CA VAL A 263 -32.63 -33.63 -16.67
C VAL A 263 -33.00 -32.60 -15.61
N LYS A 264 -34.25 -32.76 -15.13
CA LYS A 264 -34.78 -32.24 -13.87
C LYS A 264 -33.92 -32.79 -12.72
N GLU A 265 -33.54 -31.96 -11.76
CA GLU A 265 -34.28 -31.80 -10.49
C GLU A 265 -33.42 -31.17 -9.37
N VAL A 266 -34.16 -30.70 -8.37
CA VAL A 266 -33.83 -30.40 -6.98
C VAL A 266 -33.21 -29.04 -6.70
N ILE A 267 -34.07 -28.18 -6.16
CA ILE A 267 -33.76 -26.99 -5.41
C ILE A 267 -33.41 -27.46 -3.99
N LYS A 268 -32.23 -27.12 -3.49
CA LYS A 268 -32.01 -26.96 -2.05
C LYS A 268 -31.78 -25.48 -1.81
N GLU A 269 -32.71 -24.89 -1.10
CA GLU A 269 -32.54 -23.57 -0.47
C GLU A 269 -31.53 -23.71 0.67
N VAL A 270 -30.58 -22.78 0.74
CA VAL A 270 -29.73 -22.50 1.90
C VAL A 270 -29.74 -20.96 2.07
N PRO A 271 -29.85 -20.46 3.31
CA PRO A 271 -30.58 -19.24 3.62
C PRO A 271 -29.76 -17.95 3.45
N ALA A 272 -30.49 -16.85 3.33
CA ALA A 272 -29.98 -15.49 3.32
C ALA A 272 -29.30 -15.10 4.65
N GLY A 273 -28.16 -14.40 4.54
CA GLY A 273 -27.56 -13.63 5.64
C GLY A 273 -26.04 -13.56 5.62
N ASP A 274 -25.48 -12.76 4.71
CA ASP A 274 -24.49 -11.68 4.96
C ASP A 274 -23.88 -11.28 3.61
N SER A 275 -23.74 -9.98 3.36
CA SER A 275 -23.08 -9.44 2.16
C SER A 275 -21.59 -9.80 2.19
N ASN A 276 -21.23 -10.96 1.67
CA ASN A 276 -19.86 -11.38 1.48
C ASN A 276 -19.42 -11.03 0.07
N GLU A 277 -18.69 -9.91 -0.08
CA GLU A 277 -17.90 -9.60 -1.27
C GLU A 277 -16.70 -10.56 -1.34
N HIS A 278 -16.93 -11.82 -1.71
CA HIS A 278 -15.87 -12.81 -1.77
C HIS A 278 -15.41 -13.03 -3.20
N PHE A 279 -14.22 -12.51 -3.52
CA PHE A 279 -13.47 -12.86 -4.72
C PHE A 279 -12.44 -13.94 -4.36
N ILE A 280 -12.34 -14.99 -5.18
CA ILE A 280 -11.32 -16.03 -5.07
C ILE A 280 -9.95 -15.45 -5.48
N ILE A 281 -9.90 -14.72 -6.60
CA ILE A 281 -8.69 -14.02 -7.08
C ILE A 281 -9.09 -12.63 -7.56
N SER A 282 -9.13 -11.68 -6.64
CA SER A 282 -9.65 -10.32 -6.87
C SER A 282 -8.98 -9.55 -8.00
N TYR A 283 -7.73 -9.88 -8.37
CA TYR A 283 -6.96 -9.23 -9.43
C TYR A 283 -6.93 -10.01 -10.76
N SER A 284 -7.65 -11.13 -10.87
CA SER A 284 -7.66 -12.00 -12.06
C SER A 284 -8.27 -11.37 -13.32
N GLY A 285 -8.97 -10.25 -13.18
CA GLY A 285 -9.55 -9.48 -14.29
C GLY A 285 -8.63 -8.42 -14.88
N ASP A 286 -7.47 -8.16 -14.29
CA ASP A 286 -6.70 -6.93 -14.54
C ASP A 286 -5.19 -7.15 -14.80
N VAL A 287 -4.66 -8.33 -14.44
CA VAL A 287 -3.24 -8.70 -14.62
C VAL A 287 -3.09 -10.17 -15.00
N PHE A 288 -1.94 -10.55 -15.58
CA PHE A 288 -1.62 -11.95 -15.87
C PHE A 288 -1.32 -12.74 -14.59
N LEU A 289 -1.99 -13.86 -14.41
CA LEU A 289 -1.72 -14.86 -13.38
C LEU A 289 -0.61 -15.84 -13.83
N ASP A 290 0.01 -16.51 -12.87
CA ASP A 290 0.84 -17.70 -13.07
C ASP A 290 0.48 -18.85 -12.11
N GLU A 291 1.16 -20.00 -12.25
CA GLU A 291 0.86 -21.19 -11.43
C GLU A 291 1.05 -20.96 -9.92
N SER A 292 1.88 -19.99 -9.52
CA SER A 292 2.12 -19.66 -8.12
C SER A 292 0.94 -18.92 -7.49
N ASP A 293 0.24 -18.08 -8.27
CA ASP A 293 -1.00 -17.40 -7.85
C ASP A 293 -2.15 -18.40 -7.59
N LEU A 294 -2.05 -19.58 -8.21
CA LEU A 294 -3.05 -20.65 -8.14
C LEU A 294 -2.67 -21.72 -7.12
N LYS A 295 -1.50 -21.59 -6.48
CA LYS A 295 -0.96 -22.60 -5.58
C LYS A 295 -1.73 -22.63 -4.27
N GLY A 296 -2.29 -23.80 -3.95
CA GLY A 296 -3.06 -24.02 -2.73
C GLY A 296 -4.56 -23.89 -2.91
N LEU A 297 -5.03 -23.49 -4.10
CA LEU A 297 -6.43 -23.57 -4.47
C LEU A 297 -6.82 -25.01 -4.81
N SER A 298 -8.00 -25.43 -4.36
CA SER A 298 -8.57 -26.70 -4.76
C SER A 298 -9.08 -26.65 -6.21
N LYS A 299 -9.34 -27.80 -6.84
CA LYS A 299 -9.94 -27.84 -8.19
C LYS A 299 -11.27 -27.08 -8.25
N ASP A 300 -12.06 -27.13 -7.17
CA ASP A 300 -13.31 -26.41 -7.07
C ASP A 300 -13.07 -24.89 -6.96
N ASP A 301 -12.07 -24.46 -6.20
CA ASP A 301 -11.67 -23.04 -6.12
C ASP A 301 -11.12 -22.52 -7.45
N LEU A 302 -10.34 -23.33 -8.18
CA LEU A 302 -9.86 -23.00 -9.52
C LEU A 302 -11.02 -22.86 -10.50
N ARG A 303 -11.99 -23.77 -10.45
CA ARG A 303 -13.22 -23.66 -11.24
C ARG A 303 -13.98 -22.39 -10.92
N LEU A 304 -14.11 -22.02 -9.65
CA LEU A 304 -14.75 -20.77 -9.24
C LEU A 304 -13.95 -19.55 -9.68
N ALA A 305 -12.63 -19.52 -9.49
CA ALA A 305 -11.74 -18.44 -9.92
C ALA A 305 -11.78 -18.21 -11.44
N ARG A 306 -11.80 -19.29 -12.24
CA ARG A 306 -11.96 -19.18 -13.70
C ARG A 306 -13.30 -18.53 -14.04
N ASN A 307 -14.38 -19.01 -13.42
CA ASN A 307 -15.73 -18.51 -13.70
C ASN A 307 -15.97 -17.11 -13.12
N GLU A 308 -15.22 -16.69 -12.11
CA GLU A 308 -15.26 -15.33 -11.56
C GLU A 308 -14.90 -14.30 -12.64
N ILE A 309 -13.92 -14.59 -13.49
CA ILE A 309 -13.54 -13.71 -14.61
C ILE A 309 -14.73 -13.52 -15.55
N TYR A 310 -15.48 -14.59 -15.87
CA TYR A 310 -16.72 -14.49 -16.66
C TYR A 310 -17.82 -13.72 -15.91
N ALA A 311 -17.96 -13.96 -14.60
CA ALA A 311 -18.97 -13.34 -13.76
C ALA A 311 -18.80 -11.81 -13.69
N ARG A 312 -17.57 -11.30 -13.67
CA ARG A 312 -17.27 -9.85 -13.67
C ARG A 312 -17.82 -9.12 -14.91
N HIS A 313 -17.96 -9.81 -16.04
CA HIS A 313 -18.58 -9.27 -17.25
C HIS A 313 -20.09 -9.50 -17.33
N GLY A 314 -20.68 -10.05 -16.27
CA GLY A 314 -22.10 -10.39 -16.22
C GLY A 314 -22.46 -11.65 -17.02
N TYR A 315 -21.53 -12.58 -17.23
CA TYR A 315 -21.83 -13.82 -17.96
C TYR A 315 -22.94 -14.63 -17.28
N VAL A 316 -24.00 -14.95 -18.02
CA VAL A 316 -25.13 -15.73 -17.50
C VAL A 316 -24.83 -17.23 -17.53
N PHE A 317 -24.49 -17.79 -16.36
CA PHE A 317 -24.14 -19.21 -16.23
C PHE A 317 -25.33 -20.15 -16.46
N GLN A 318 -25.08 -21.23 -17.21
CA GLN A 318 -26.04 -22.34 -17.40
C GLN A 318 -26.02 -23.35 -16.25
N SER A 319 -24.87 -23.47 -15.57
CA SER A 319 -24.75 -24.32 -14.39
C SER A 319 -25.50 -23.69 -13.22
N LYS A 320 -26.47 -24.41 -12.67
CA LYS A 320 -27.24 -23.98 -11.49
C LYS A 320 -26.35 -23.70 -10.29
N GLU A 321 -25.27 -24.47 -10.14
CA GLU A 321 -24.28 -24.28 -9.07
C GLU A 321 -23.58 -22.91 -9.18
N LEU A 322 -23.06 -22.58 -10.37
CA LEU A 322 -22.39 -21.29 -10.61
C LEU A 322 -23.38 -20.13 -10.56
N GLN A 323 -24.59 -20.32 -11.08
CA GLN A 323 -25.65 -19.33 -11.00
C GLN A 323 -26.02 -19.02 -9.54
N ASN A 324 -26.13 -20.03 -8.68
CA ASN A 324 -26.39 -19.84 -7.25
C ASN A 324 -25.20 -19.16 -6.56
N TYR A 325 -23.97 -19.62 -6.82
CA TYR A 325 -22.77 -19.10 -6.19
C TYR A 325 -22.51 -17.63 -6.55
N PHE A 326 -22.53 -17.28 -7.85
CA PHE A 326 -22.33 -15.90 -8.29
C PHE A 326 -23.57 -15.05 -8.04
N GLY A 327 -24.77 -15.62 -8.14
CA GLY A 327 -26.01 -14.93 -7.79
C GLY A 327 -26.13 -14.53 -6.32
N SER A 328 -25.36 -15.15 -5.41
CA SER A 328 -25.24 -14.69 -4.02
C SER A 328 -24.17 -13.62 -3.81
N GLN A 329 -23.34 -13.31 -4.81
CA GLN A 329 -22.33 -12.26 -4.73
C GLN A 329 -22.97 -10.90 -5.01
N SER A 330 -22.72 -9.90 -4.16
CA SER A 330 -23.28 -8.55 -4.31
C SER A 330 -22.76 -7.81 -5.56
N TRP A 331 -21.57 -8.17 -6.04
CA TRP A 331 -20.92 -7.54 -7.19
C TRP A 331 -21.31 -8.15 -8.54
N TYR A 332 -22.00 -9.29 -8.57
CA TYR A 332 -22.34 -9.98 -9.80
C TYR A 332 -23.66 -9.47 -10.39
N GLU A 333 -23.57 -8.80 -11.54
CA GLU A 333 -24.74 -8.33 -12.29
C GLU A 333 -24.86 -9.09 -13.62
N PRO A 334 -25.87 -9.96 -13.80
CA PRO A 334 -26.03 -10.72 -15.04
C PRO A 334 -26.38 -9.79 -16.21
N ASN A 335 -25.58 -9.88 -17.28
CA ASN A 335 -25.71 -9.14 -18.52
C ASN A 335 -25.97 -10.12 -19.69
N PRO A 336 -27.23 -10.35 -20.08
CA PRO A 336 -27.57 -11.23 -21.21
C PRO A 336 -27.04 -10.78 -22.57
N SER A 337 -26.54 -9.54 -22.68
CA SER A 337 -25.96 -8.96 -23.90
C SER A 337 -24.44 -9.07 -23.95
N PHE A 338 -23.80 -9.70 -22.96
CA PHE A 338 -22.37 -9.94 -22.98
C PHE A 338 -21.99 -10.83 -24.18
N ASP A 339 -21.09 -10.33 -25.03
CA ASP A 339 -20.70 -10.95 -26.30
C ASP A 339 -19.46 -11.87 -26.18
N GLY A 340 -18.98 -12.09 -24.95
CA GLY A 340 -17.80 -12.91 -24.70
C GLY A 340 -16.46 -12.20 -24.96
N LYS A 341 -16.45 -10.89 -25.27
CA LYS A 341 -15.21 -10.14 -25.40
C LYS A 341 -14.49 -10.07 -24.06
N MET A 342 -13.22 -10.45 -24.10
CA MET A 342 -12.32 -10.45 -22.94
C MET A 342 -10.98 -9.86 -23.36
N THR A 343 -10.31 -9.26 -22.40
CA THR A 343 -8.96 -8.71 -22.56
C THR A 343 -7.92 -9.82 -22.77
N LYS A 344 -6.69 -9.44 -23.13
CA LYS A 344 -5.60 -10.39 -23.37
C LYS A 344 -5.23 -11.17 -22.09
N TRP A 345 -5.21 -10.50 -20.94
CA TRP A 345 -4.87 -11.12 -19.66
C TRP A 345 -5.98 -12.03 -19.13
N GLU A 346 -7.25 -11.64 -19.26
CA GLU A 346 -8.38 -12.51 -18.85
C GLU A 346 -8.39 -13.83 -19.61
N LYS A 347 -8.16 -13.80 -20.93
CA LYS A 347 -8.06 -15.02 -21.74
C LYS A 347 -6.91 -15.91 -21.29
N HIS A 348 -5.71 -15.34 -21.09
CA HIS A 348 -4.56 -16.07 -20.56
C HIS A 348 -4.85 -16.68 -19.19
N ASN A 349 -5.46 -15.92 -18.29
CA ASN A 349 -5.76 -16.37 -16.94
C ASN A 349 -6.78 -17.51 -16.93
N ILE A 350 -7.83 -17.40 -17.76
CA ILE A 350 -8.82 -18.46 -17.93
C ILE A 350 -8.15 -19.75 -18.42
N GLU A 351 -7.26 -19.65 -19.41
CA GLU A 351 -6.53 -20.79 -19.95
C GLU A 351 -5.59 -21.42 -18.92
N LEU A 352 -4.84 -20.59 -18.19
CA LEU A 352 -3.95 -21.03 -17.13
C LEU A 352 -4.71 -21.70 -15.97
N ILE A 353 -5.78 -21.10 -15.47
CA ILE A 353 -6.57 -21.68 -14.39
C ILE A 353 -7.17 -23.02 -14.85
N LYS A 354 -7.66 -23.07 -16.09
CA LYS A 354 -8.20 -24.29 -16.69
C LYS A 354 -7.16 -25.40 -16.85
N SER A 355 -5.87 -25.07 -17.01
CA SER A 355 -4.82 -26.09 -17.15
C SER A 355 -4.46 -26.77 -15.81
N LEU A 356 -4.80 -26.13 -14.69
CA LEU A 356 -4.54 -26.63 -13.33
C LEU A 356 -5.79 -27.19 -12.62
N GLU A 357 -7.00 -26.84 -13.09
CA GLU A 357 -8.30 -27.43 -12.68
C GLU A 357 -8.36 -28.93 -12.96
#